data_AF-A0A9P8N4F0-F1
#
_entry.id   AF-A0A9P8N4F0-F1
#
_cell.length_a   1.000
_cell.length_b   1.000
_cell.length_c   1.000
_cell.angle_alpha   90.00
_cell.angle_beta   90.00
_cell.angle_gamma   90.00
#
_symmetry.space_group_name_H-M   'P 1'
#
loop_
_entity.id
_entity.type
_entity.pdbx_description
1 polymer ?
#
loop_
_entity_poly.entity_id
_entity_poly.type
_entity_poly.pdbx_seq_one_letter_code
_entity_poly.pdbx_strand_id
1 'polypeptide(L)'
;MSGLPTAPDREIGFQPPPSRPRAPVPIIDVDQVIYNPIIIVLVGYLEEIPQFMDKLKIKDARSFLVFSNDLLKWIPHENFEGKDIYDILCMFYFIFHQPPLLGLQTAIYPDQVGQPLTWLSSWIVVYAQLIGLFMDTPASLTEESLETFKNSPKYNFDEALVPSGGFRTFNEFFARHLKHGARPIDSPNDDRVIVYPADCTYDNSVDVTVSTECVDN
;
A
#
# COMPACT_ATOMS: atom_id res chain seq x y z
N MET A 1 16.20 1.27 -27.34
CA MET A 1 15.59 1.09 -26.00
C MET A 1 14.83 -0.22 -26.04
N SER A 2 15.39 -1.25 -25.43
CA SER A 2 14.89 -2.64 -25.51
C SER A 2 13.86 -2.84 -24.40
N GLY A 3 12.59 -2.99 -24.78
CA GLY A 3 11.55 -3.46 -23.87
C GLY A 3 11.85 -4.88 -23.41
N LEU A 4 11.51 -5.18 -22.15
CA LEU A 4 11.53 -6.54 -21.62
C LEU A 4 10.55 -7.40 -22.43
N PRO A 5 10.92 -8.63 -22.83
CA PRO A 5 10.01 -9.51 -23.58
C PRO A 5 8.91 -10.03 -22.65
N THR A 6 7.65 -9.73 -22.98
CA THR A 6 6.49 -10.42 -22.41
C THR A 6 6.34 -11.78 -23.09
N ALA A 7 6.27 -12.84 -22.30
CA ALA A 7 6.08 -14.20 -22.79
C ALA A 7 4.62 -14.39 -23.29
N PRO A 8 4.38 -15.14 -24.40
CA PRO A 8 3.03 -15.41 -24.89
C PRO A 8 2.31 -16.52 -24.11
N ASP A 9 0.99 -16.36 -23.95
CA ASP A 9 0.05 -17.11 -23.10
C ASP A 9 -0.24 -18.60 -23.44
N ARG A 10 0.71 -19.35 -23.99
CA ARG A 10 0.49 -20.79 -24.24
C ARG A 10 1.73 -21.62 -23.99
N GLU A 11 1.92 -22.01 -22.72
CA GLU A 11 2.46 -23.32 -22.29
C GLU A 11 2.55 -23.35 -20.75
N ILE A 12 1.42 -23.52 -20.06
CA ILE A 12 1.41 -23.95 -18.65
C ILE A 12 0.92 -25.39 -18.63
N GLY A 13 1.84 -26.32 -18.93
CA GLY A 13 1.60 -27.74 -18.71
C GLY A 13 1.61 -28.04 -17.21
N PHE A 14 0.48 -28.42 -16.65
CA PHE A 14 0.41 -28.96 -15.29
C PHE A 14 1.17 -30.30 -15.24
N GLN A 15 2.38 -30.29 -14.67
CA GLN A 15 3.03 -31.53 -14.22
C GLN A 15 2.27 -32.05 -12.98
N PRO A 16 1.84 -33.32 -12.94
CA PRO A 16 1.30 -33.89 -11.71
C PRO A 16 2.41 -33.98 -10.64
N PRO A 17 2.09 -33.78 -9.35
CA PRO A 17 3.10 -33.73 -8.30
C PRO A 17 3.77 -35.10 -8.09
N PRO A 18 5.07 -35.14 -7.77
CA PRO A 18 5.77 -36.39 -7.51
C PRO A 18 5.23 -37.08 -6.25
N SER A 19 4.97 -38.38 -6.35
CA SER A 19 4.53 -39.23 -5.24
C SER A 19 5.64 -39.37 -4.20
N ARG A 20 5.55 -38.60 -3.11
CA ARG A 20 6.46 -38.71 -1.96
C ARG A 20 5.87 -39.68 -0.93
N PRO A 21 6.63 -40.66 -0.39
CA PRO A 21 6.13 -41.53 0.68
C PRO A 21 5.81 -40.67 1.92
N ARG A 22 4.66 -40.97 2.54
CA ARG A 22 4.11 -40.21 3.67
C ARG A 22 5.02 -40.39 4.89
N ALA A 23 5.83 -39.38 5.22
CA ALA A 23 6.49 -39.32 6.51
C ALA A 23 5.43 -39.14 7.61
N PRO A 24 5.63 -39.68 8.83
CA PRO A 24 4.70 -39.46 9.94
C PRO A 24 4.55 -37.97 10.20
N VAL A 25 3.31 -37.48 10.20
CA VAL A 25 2.99 -36.11 10.59
C VAL A 25 3.28 -35.99 12.10
N PRO A 26 4.15 -35.08 12.57
CA PRO A 26 4.28 -34.85 13.99
C PRO A 26 2.92 -34.38 14.53
N ILE A 27 2.47 -35.03 15.61
CA ILE A 27 1.29 -34.60 16.35
C ILE A 27 1.63 -33.24 16.95
N ILE A 28 1.04 -32.18 16.41
CA ILE A 28 1.12 -30.84 16.99
C ILE A 28 0.12 -30.84 18.15
N ASP A 29 0.66 -30.85 19.36
CA ASP A 29 -0.10 -30.57 20.58
C ASP A 29 -0.73 -29.18 20.45
N VAL A 30 -2.06 -29.11 20.51
CA VAL A 30 -2.85 -27.92 20.19
C VAL A 30 -2.80 -26.83 21.27
N ASP A 31 -2.04 -27.05 22.35
CA ASP A 31 -1.95 -26.15 23.51
C ASP A 31 -0.68 -25.31 23.57
N GLN A 32 0.10 -25.23 22.49
CA GLN A 32 1.22 -24.29 22.38
C GLN A 32 1.23 -23.64 20.99
N VAL A 33 0.28 -22.72 20.75
CA VAL A 33 0.48 -21.71 19.70
C VAL A 33 1.72 -20.91 20.12
N ILE A 34 2.86 -21.20 19.50
CA ILE A 34 4.06 -20.36 19.59
C ILE A 34 3.67 -19.04 18.94
N TYR A 35 3.18 -18.11 19.76
CA TYR A 35 2.96 -16.74 19.34
C TYR A 35 4.30 -16.20 18.85
N ASN A 36 4.38 -15.90 17.55
CA ASN A 36 5.49 -15.15 16.99
C ASN A 36 5.72 -13.91 17.88
N PRO A 37 6.95 -13.53 18.25
CA PRO A 37 7.23 -12.37 19.11
C PRO A 37 6.53 -11.07 18.68
N ILE A 38 6.10 -10.96 17.41
CA ILE A 38 5.21 -9.90 16.90
C ILE A 38 3.87 -9.80 17.66
N ILE A 39 3.27 -10.93 18.06
CA ILE A 39 1.95 -11.00 18.68
C ILE A 39 1.96 -10.54 20.14
N ILE A 40 3.03 -10.83 20.89
CA ILE A 40 3.14 -10.43 22.31
C ILE A 40 3.28 -8.92 22.43
N VAL A 41 3.99 -8.28 21.48
CA VAL A 41 4.31 -6.87 21.64
C VAL A 41 3.21 -5.94 21.15
N LEU A 42 2.41 -6.39 20.19
CA LEU A 42 1.21 -5.67 19.74
C LEU A 42 0.11 -5.60 20.82
N VAL A 43 0.06 -6.50 21.79
CA VAL A 43 -1.01 -6.55 22.82
C VAL A 43 -0.85 -5.46 23.89
N GLY A 44 0.37 -4.99 24.19
CA GLY A 44 0.62 -4.04 25.29
C GLY A 44 0.60 -2.56 24.91
N TYR A 45 0.70 -2.21 23.62
CA TYR A 45 0.98 -0.82 23.18
C TYR A 45 -0.16 -0.13 22.43
N LEU A 46 -1.25 -0.84 22.09
CA LEU A 46 -2.39 -0.29 21.33
C LEU A 46 -3.34 0.59 22.18
N GLU A 47 -2.97 0.95 23.42
CA GLU A 47 -3.86 1.66 24.34
C GLU A 47 -4.04 3.17 24.03
N GLU A 48 -3.23 3.78 23.16
CA GLU A 48 -3.23 5.25 22.95
C GLU A 48 -3.78 5.78 21.60
N ILE A 49 -4.36 4.97 20.70
CA ILE A 49 -5.07 5.52 19.50
C ILE A 49 -6.49 4.94 19.36
N PRO A 50 -7.45 5.38 20.20
CA PRO A 50 -8.72 4.68 20.31
C PRO A 50 -9.66 4.97 19.13
N GLN A 51 -9.92 6.24 18.80
CA GLN A 51 -11.03 6.60 17.91
C GLN A 51 -10.89 6.07 16.49
N PHE A 52 -9.65 6.07 15.97
CA PHE A 52 -9.40 5.70 14.59
C PHE A 52 -9.22 4.18 14.42
N MET A 53 -8.62 3.49 15.40
CA MET A 53 -8.57 2.01 15.42
C MET A 53 -9.94 1.39 15.65
N ASP A 54 -10.80 2.05 16.43
CA ASP A 54 -12.19 1.62 16.63
C ASP A 54 -12.99 1.61 15.32
N LYS A 55 -12.78 2.60 14.42
CA LYS A 55 -13.39 2.64 13.08
C LYS A 55 -13.01 1.40 12.26
N LEU A 56 -11.76 0.94 12.37
CA LEU A 56 -11.22 -0.22 11.66
C LEU A 56 -11.34 -1.53 12.45
N LYS A 57 -11.89 -1.49 13.66
CA LYS A 57 -12.08 -2.63 14.58
C LYS A 57 -10.78 -3.36 14.93
N ILE A 58 -9.65 -2.65 14.93
CA ILE A 58 -8.35 -3.18 15.34
C ILE A 58 -8.19 -2.95 16.85
N LYS A 59 -8.12 -4.03 17.63
CA LYS A 59 -8.06 -3.97 19.11
C LYS A 59 -6.84 -4.68 19.69
N ASP A 60 -6.23 -5.56 18.91
CA ASP A 60 -5.14 -6.43 19.31
C ASP A 60 -4.37 -6.93 18.07
N ALA A 61 -3.30 -7.68 18.30
CA ALA A 61 -2.50 -8.26 17.23
C ALA A 61 -3.31 -9.14 16.27
N ARG A 62 -4.29 -9.88 16.79
CA ARG A 62 -5.06 -10.85 16.00
C ARG A 62 -6.02 -10.14 15.05
N SER A 63 -6.74 -9.14 15.55
CA SER A 63 -7.63 -8.29 14.77
C SER A 63 -6.85 -7.49 13.72
N PHE A 64 -5.61 -7.04 14.02
CA PHE A 64 -4.73 -6.45 13.02
C PHE A 64 -4.34 -7.44 11.91
N LEU A 65 -4.00 -8.68 12.25
CA LEU A 65 -3.67 -9.70 11.24
C LEU A 65 -4.89 -10.07 10.38
N VAL A 66 -6.09 -10.10 10.95
CA VAL A 66 -7.35 -10.27 10.20
C VAL A 66 -7.56 -9.09 9.26
N PHE A 67 -7.45 -7.86 9.76
CA PHE A 67 -7.52 -6.64 8.95
C PHE A 67 -6.51 -6.66 7.79
N SER A 68 -5.26 -7.04 8.07
CA SER A 68 -4.21 -7.14 7.05
C SER A 68 -4.52 -8.22 6.01
N ASN A 69 -5.01 -9.38 6.44
CA ASN A 69 -5.44 -10.42 5.51
C ASN A 69 -6.58 -9.95 4.59
N ASP A 70 -7.57 -9.25 5.16
CA ASP A 70 -8.71 -8.74 4.40
C ASP A 70 -8.28 -7.62 3.43
N LEU A 71 -7.28 -6.82 3.81
CA LEU A 71 -6.72 -5.75 2.98
C LEU A 71 -6.12 -6.27 1.66
N LEU A 72 -5.63 -7.52 1.62
CA LEU A 72 -5.09 -8.15 0.38
C LEU A 72 -6.14 -8.32 -0.73
N LYS A 73 -7.43 -8.27 -0.39
CA LYS A 73 -8.56 -8.39 -1.34
C LYS A 73 -9.57 -7.26 -1.18
N TRP A 74 -9.19 -6.19 -0.47
CA TRP A 74 -10.04 -5.04 -0.25
C TRP A 74 -10.30 -4.28 -1.55
N ILE A 75 -11.56 -4.00 -1.82
CA ILE A 75 -12.01 -3.16 -2.94
C ILE A 75 -12.03 -1.71 -2.44
N PRO A 76 -11.15 -0.82 -2.93
CA PRO A 76 -11.06 0.54 -2.43
C PRO A 76 -12.36 1.31 -2.68
N HIS A 77 -12.78 2.09 -1.70
CA HIS A 77 -13.96 2.95 -1.78
C HIS A 77 -13.74 4.16 -0.89
N GLU A 78 -14.52 5.20 -1.15
CA GLU A 78 -14.41 6.46 -0.44
C GLU A 78 -15.73 6.94 0.13
N ASN A 79 -15.63 7.99 0.93
CA ASN A 79 -16.76 8.80 1.33
C ASN A 79 -16.62 10.23 0.77
N PHE A 80 -17.60 11.08 1.08
CA PHE A 80 -17.60 12.47 0.66
C PHE A 80 -16.35 13.25 1.12
N GLU A 81 -15.78 12.91 2.27
CA GLU A 81 -14.56 13.54 2.81
C GLU A 81 -13.30 13.11 2.08
N GLY A 82 -13.30 11.99 1.34
CA GLY A 82 -12.17 11.53 0.55
C GLY A 82 -10.93 11.21 1.40
N LYS A 83 -11.13 10.49 2.50
CA LYS A 83 -10.08 10.15 3.47
C LYS A 83 -9.97 8.66 3.78
N ASP A 84 -10.93 7.83 3.38
CA ASP A 84 -10.99 6.44 3.85
C ASP A 84 -9.79 5.61 3.36
N ILE A 85 -9.31 5.83 2.14
CA ILE A 85 -8.11 5.15 1.63
C ILE A 85 -6.87 5.57 2.43
N TYR A 86 -6.69 6.87 2.60
CA TYR A 86 -5.57 7.44 3.35
C TYR A 86 -5.54 6.86 4.77
N ASP A 87 -6.68 6.93 5.46
CA ASP A 87 -6.93 6.38 6.77
C ASP A 87 -6.49 4.90 6.87
N ILE A 88 -6.97 4.03 5.96
CA ILE A 88 -6.66 2.59 5.95
C ILE A 88 -5.16 2.33 5.80
N LEU A 89 -4.51 3.02 4.85
CA LEU A 89 -3.07 2.85 4.60
C LEU A 89 -2.24 3.41 5.75
N CYS A 90 -2.58 4.59 6.26
CA CYS A 90 -1.93 5.19 7.42
C CYS A 90 -2.03 4.29 8.64
N MET A 91 -3.18 3.68 8.92
CA MET A 91 -3.30 2.73 10.03
C MET A 91 -2.35 1.55 9.88
N PHE A 92 -2.31 0.95 8.69
CA PHE A 92 -1.45 -0.21 8.42
C PHE A 92 0.02 0.12 8.70
N TYR A 93 0.54 1.22 8.16
CA TYR A 93 1.93 1.61 8.36
C TYR A 93 2.20 2.18 9.76
N PHE A 94 1.23 2.85 10.37
CA PHE A 94 1.33 3.35 11.74
C PHE A 94 1.70 2.23 12.72
N ILE A 95 1.06 1.06 12.59
CA ILE A 95 1.32 -0.10 13.45
C ILE A 95 2.77 -0.59 13.29
N PHE A 96 3.30 -0.64 12.06
CA PHE A 96 4.70 -0.99 11.82
C PHE A 96 5.67 0.07 12.35
N HIS A 97 5.25 1.33 12.36
CA HIS A 97 6.04 2.45 12.88
C HIS A 97 6.10 2.52 14.41
N GLN A 98 5.50 1.56 15.13
CA GLN A 98 5.59 1.49 16.59
C GLN A 98 6.75 0.59 17.05
N PRO A 99 7.42 0.91 18.18
CA PRO A 99 8.31 -0.04 18.83
C PRO A 99 7.57 -1.33 19.20
N PRO A 100 8.23 -2.51 19.10
CA PRO A 100 9.59 -2.75 18.65
C PRO A 100 9.66 -3.01 17.15
N LEU A 101 8.53 -3.00 16.42
CA LEU A 101 8.48 -3.29 14.98
C LEU A 101 9.32 -2.29 14.19
N LEU A 102 9.30 -1.00 14.59
CA LEU A 102 10.16 0.03 14.02
C LEU A 102 11.64 -0.39 14.03
N GLY A 103 12.13 -0.96 15.13
CA GLY A 103 13.52 -1.41 15.28
C GLY A 103 13.88 -2.66 14.47
N LEU A 104 12.90 -3.33 13.87
CA LEU A 104 13.12 -4.51 13.01
C LEU A 104 13.12 -4.15 11.51
N GLN A 105 12.80 -2.90 11.17
CA GLN A 105 12.80 -2.40 9.81
C GLN A 105 14.19 -1.89 9.40
N THR A 106 14.43 -1.86 8.10
CA THR A 106 15.62 -1.23 7.51
C THR A 106 15.52 0.27 7.73
N ALA A 107 16.56 0.88 8.29
CA ALA A 107 16.58 2.31 8.53
C ALA A 107 16.57 3.10 7.20
N ILE A 108 15.96 4.28 7.20
CA ILE A 108 15.86 5.12 6.00
C ILE A 108 17.06 6.08 6.00
N TYR A 109 18.23 5.57 5.64
CA TYR A 109 19.46 6.36 5.53
C TYR A 109 20.09 6.21 4.13
N PRO A 110 20.81 7.24 3.63
CA PRO A 110 21.45 7.18 2.32
C PRO A 110 22.41 6.00 2.13
N ASP A 111 23.04 5.52 3.20
CA ASP A 111 23.97 4.38 3.16
C ASP A 111 23.26 3.01 3.02
N GLN A 112 21.95 2.95 3.23
CA GLN A 112 21.13 1.75 3.05
C GLN A 112 20.72 1.54 1.58
N VAL A 113 20.98 2.51 0.69
CA VAL A 113 20.63 2.40 -0.73
C VAL A 113 21.38 1.23 -1.36
N GLY A 114 20.63 0.28 -1.93
CA GLY A 114 21.17 -0.93 -2.57
C GLY A 114 21.58 -2.05 -1.61
N GLN A 115 21.43 -1.86 -0.30
CA GLN A 115 21.66 -2.90 0.69
C GLN A 115 20.46 -3.85 0.79
N PRO A 116 20.65 -5.10 1.25
CA PRO A 116 19.53 -6.00 1.49
C PRO A 116 18.63 -5.47 2.61
N LEU A 117 17.32 -5.57 2.40
CA LEU A 117 16.33 -5.23 3.41
C LEU A 117 16.36 -6.23 4.57
N THR A 118 16.03 -5.77 5.78
CA THR A 118 15.68 -6.65 6.90
C THR A 118 14.50 -7.54 6.52
N TRP A 119 14.29 -8.62 7.27
CA TRP A 119 13.19 -9.55 7.01
C TRP A 119 11.82 -8.84 7.07
N LEU A 120 11.63 -7.90 8.00
CA LEU A 120 10.36 -7.20 8.18
C LEU A 120 10.12 -6.21 7.04
N SER A 121 11.12 -5.40 6.67
CA SER A 121 11.00 -4.51 5.51
C SER A 121 10.77 -5.29 4.22
N SER A 122 11.45 -6.43 4.04
CA SER A 122 11.21 -7.32 2.90
C SER A 122 9.76 -7.83 2.87
N TRP A 123 9.23 -8.23 4.03
CA TRP A 123 7.85 -8.69 4.15
C TRP A 123 6.85 -7.57 3.82
N ILE A 124 7.07 -6.35 4.34
CA ILE A 124 6.20 -5.19 4.06
C ILE A 124 6.21 -4.85 2.57
N VAL A 125 7.37 -4.89 1.91
CA VAL A 125 7.48 -4.67 0.46
C VAL A 125 6.71 -5.72 -0.32
N VAL A 126 6.90 -7.01 -0.01
CA VAL A 126 6.16 -8.10 -0.68
C VAL A 126 4.66 -7.97 -0.43
N TYR A 127 4.26 -7.62 0.79
CA TYR A 127 2.87 -7.41 1.15
C TYR A 127 2.23 -6.26 0.32
N ALA A 128 2.91 -5.12 0.21
CA ALA A 128 2.45 -4.00 -0.62
C ALA A 128 2.34 -4.38 -2.10
N GLN A 129 3.29 -5.18 -2.62
CA GLN A 129 3.23 -5.72 -3.98
C GLN A 129 2.01 -6.64 -4.18
N LEU A 130 1.66 -7.46 -3.19
CA LEU A 130 0.48 -8.33 -3.27
C LEU A 130 -0.83 -7.53 -3.32
N ILE A 131 -0.93 -6.43 -2.56
CA ILE A 131 -2.04 -5.48 -2.66
C ILE A 131 -2.09 -4.89 -4.07
N GLY A 132 -0.95 -4.39 -4.58
CA GLY A 132 -0.86 -3.82 -5.93
C GLY A 132 -1.27 -4.81 -7.02
N LEU A 133 -0.84 -6.07 -6.92
CA LEU A 133 -1.22 -7.13 -7.85
C LEU A 133 -2.73 -7.41 -7.82
N PHE A 134 -3.37 -7.34 -6.66
CA PHE A 134 -4.83 -7.42 -6.60
C PHE A 134 -5.50 -6.20 -7.25
N MET A 135 -4.97 -4.99 -7.03
CA MET A 135 -5.46 -3.74 -7.63
C MET A 135 -5.31 -3.69 -9.17
N ASP A 136 -4.51 -4.58 -9.75
CA ASP A 136 -4.41 -4.82 -11.20
C ASP A 136 -5.41 -5.88 -11.73
N THR A 137 -6.29 -6.40 -10.89
CA THR A 137 -7.34 -7.35 -11.31
C THR A 137 -8.69 -6.66 -11.50
N PRO A 138 -9.58 -7.18 -12.38
CA PRO A 138 -10.94 -6.64 -12.52
C PRO A 138 -11.79 -6.72 -11.25
N ALA A 139 -11.44 -7.59 -10.30
CA ALA A 139 -12.14 -7.70 -9.02
C ALA A 139 -11.87 -6.51 -8.08
N SER A 140 -10.87 -5.68 -8.37
CA SER A 140 -10.46 -4.55 -7.52
C SER A 140 -11.30 -3.28 -7.71
N LEU A 141 -12.10 -3.20 -8.76
CA LEU A 141 -12.92 -2.03 -9.06
C LEU A 141 -14.33 -2.47 -9.45
N THR A 142 -15.31 -2.06 -8.65
CA THR A 142 -16.73 -2.25 -8.95
C THR A 142 -17.36 -0.92 -9.34
N GLU A 143 -18.54 -0.96 -9.96
CA GLU A 143 -19.28 0.27 -10.27
C GLU A 143 -19.63 1.07 -9.01
N GLU A 144 -20.02 0.39 -7.93
CA GLU A 144 -20.29 1.01 -6.63
C GLU A 144 -19.04 1.68 -6.04
N SER A 145 -17.89 0.98 -6.08
CA SER A 145 -16.60 1.53 -5.66
C SER A 145 -16.26 2.78 -6.48
N LEU A 146 -16.33 2.70 -7.81
CA LEU A 146 -16.05 3.85 -8.68
C LEU A 146 -16.97 5.04 -8.38
N GLU A 147 -18.24 4.77 -8.11
CA GLU A 147 -19.24 5.79 -7.80
C GLU A 147 -18.93 6.53 -6.50
N THR A 148 -18.32 5.87 -5.50
CA THR A 148 -17.87 6.55 -4.29
C THR A 148 -16.83 7.65 -4.57
N PHE A 149 -15.92 7.41 -5.53
CA PHE A 149 -14.92 8.41 -5.92
C PHE A 149 -15.51 9.54 -6.74
N LYS A 150 -16.53 9.28 -7.58
CA LYS A 150 -17.25 10.34 -8.30
C LYS A 150 -17.97 11.27 -7.34
N ASN A 151 -18.51 10.72 -6.25
CA ASN A 151 -19.23 11.47 -5.23
C ASN A 151 -18.31 12.16 -4.20
N SER A 152 -17.00 11.92 -4.26
CA SER A 152 -16.02 12.56 -3.38
C SER A 152 -15.42 13.79 -4.08
N PRO A 153 -15.76 15.04 -3.67
CA PRO A 153 -15.29 16.23 -4.37
C PRO A 153 -13.77 16.37 -4.43
N LYS A 154 -13.04 15.81 -3.45
CA LYS A 154 -11.58 15.84 -3.41
C LYS A 154 -10.92 15.04 -4.52
N TYR A 155 -11.59 14.01 -5.04
CA TYR A 155 -11.08 13.24 -6.17
C TYR A 155 -11.30 13.94 -7.51
N ASN A 156 -12.16 14.96 -7.54
CA ASN A 156 -12.46 15.81 -8.69
C ASN A 156 -12.56 15.00 -10.00
N PHE A 157 -13.47 14.01 -9.99
CA PHE A 157 -13.56 13.02 -11.06
C PHE A 157 -13.83 13.65 -12.43
N ASP A 158 -14.44 14.83 -12.48
CA ASP A 158 -14.71 15.55 -13.72
C ASP A 158 -13.45 15.93 -14.50
N GLU A 159 -12.27 15.98 -13.87
CA GLU A 159 -11.00 16.20 -14.56
C GLU A 159 -10.41 14.93 -15.18
N ALA A 160 -10.94 13.75 -14.84
CA ALA A 160 -10.44 12.48 -15.35
C ALA A 160 -10.72 12.33 -16.84
N LEU A 161 -9.73 11.86 -17.59
CA LEU A 161 -9.90 11.35 -18.93
C LEU A 161 -10.37 9.89 -18.86
N VAL A 162 -11.68 9.69 -18.98
CA VAL A 162 -12.28 8.35 -18.93
C VAL A 162 -12.09 7.64 -20.29
N PRO A 163 -11.48 6.43 -20.31
CA PRO A 163 -11.36 5.64 -21.54
C PRO A 163 -12.73 5.25 -22.10
N SER A 164 -12.81 4.95 -23.40
CA SER A 164 -14.09 4.59 -24.06
C SER A 164 -14.81 3.38 -23.46
N GLY A 165 -14.10 2.48 -22.77
CA GLY A 165 -14.65 1.33 -22.05
C GLY A 165 -14.70 1.49 -20.52
N GLY A 166 -14.42 2.69 -20.00
CA GLY A 166 -14.22 2.93 -18.57
C GLY A 166 -12.88 2.39 -18.05
N PHE A 167 -12.75 2.33 -16.74
CA PHE A 167 -11.59 1.74 -16.05
C PHE A 167 -11.90 0.29 -15.71
N ARG A 168 -10.98 -0.63 -16.01
CA ARG A 168 -11.18 -2.07 -15.78
C ARG A 168 -10.67 -2.51 -14.40
N THR A 169 -9.66 -1.83 -13.87
CA THR A 169 -9.02 -2.17 -12.59
C THR A 169 -8.87 -0.92 -11.74
N PHE A 170 -8.66 -1.10 -10.43
CA PHE A 170 -8.46 0.03 -9.53
C PHE A 170 -7.20 0.81 -9.91
N ASN A 171 -6.10 0.15 -10.26
CA ASN A 171 -4.88 0.84 -10.67
C ASN A 171 -5.05 1.66 -11.95
N GLU A 172 -5.83 1.18 -12.93
CA GLU A 172 -6.16 1.96 -14.14
C GLU A 172 -6.92 3.25 -13.78
N PHE A 173 -7.82 3.20 -12.80
CA PHE A 173 -8.54 4.36 -12.28
C PHE A 173 -7.64 5.27 -11.41
N PHE A 174 -6.87 4.68 -10.50
CA PHE A 174 -6.03 5.42 -9.56
C PHE A 174 -4.93 6.20 -10.28
N ALA A 175 -4.36 5.63 -11.34
CA ALA A 175 -3.40 6.27 -12.24
C ALA A 175 -4.06 6.96 -13.45
N ARG A 176 -5.36 7.30 -13.37
CA ARG A 176 -6.09 7.94 -14.48
C ARG A 176 -5.35 9.16 -15.01
N HIS A 177 -5.37 9.31 -16.32
CA HIS A 177 -4.91 10.53 -16.94
C HIS A 177 -5.93 11.65 -16.70
N LEU A 178 -5.45 12.88 -16.61
CA LEU A 178 -6.31 14.05 -16.57
C LEU A 178 -6.60 14.54 -17.99
N LYS A 179 -7.73 15.24 -18.15
CA LYS A 179 -8.08 15.94 -19.40
C LYS A 179 -6.99 16.95 -19.76
N HIS A 180 -6.74 17.09 -21.06
CA HIS A 180 -5.77 18.07 -21.55
C HIS A 180 -6.15 19.48 -21.09
N GLY A 181 -5.15 20.24 -20.62
CA GLY A 181 -5.33 21.60 -20.11
C GLY A 181 -5.78 21.70 -18.64
N ALA A 182 -6.02 20.59 -17.93
CA ALA A 182 -6.36 20.62 -16.51
C ALA A 182 -5.22 21.18 -15.62
N ARG A 183 -3.97 21.02 -16.07
CA ARG A 183 -2.75 21.51 -15.40
C ARG A 183 -1.86 22.23 -16.42
N PRO A 184 -2.14 23.51 -16.75
CA PRO A 184 -1.27 24.26 -17.64
C PRO A 184 0.10 24.48 -16.98
N ILE A 185 1.17 24.20 -17.71
CA ILE A 185 2.54 24.45 -17.24
C ILE A 185 2.84 25.94 -17.39
N ASP A 186 3.22 26.58 -16.28
CA ASP A 186 3.62 27.98 -16.29
C ASP A 186 5.01 28.15 -16.92
N SER A 187 5.19 29.22 -17.69
CA SER A 187 6.46 29.63 -18.31
C SER A 187 7.27 28.48 -18.95
N PRO A 188 6.70 27.72 -19.90
CA PRO A 188 7.30 26.48 -20.43
C PRO A 188 8.62 26.68 -21.21
N ASN A 189 8.99 27.92 -21.50
CA ASN A 189 10.23 28.29 -22.20
C ASN A 189 11.23 29.03 -21.29
N ASP A 190 10.97 29.15 -19.99
CA ASP A 190 11.88 29.78 -19.03
C ASP A 190 12.42 28.74 -18.04
N ASP A 191 13.64 28.27 -18.30
CA ASP A 191 14.34 27.28 -17.45
C ASP A 191 14.68 27.80 -16.04
N ARG A 192 14.37 29.06 -15.72
CA ARG A 192 14.51 29.63 -14.37
C ARG A 192 13.28 29.42 -13.49
N VAL A 193 12.16 28.97 -14.07
CA VAL A 193 10.90 28.77 -13.35
C VAL A 193 10.76 27.30 -12.97
N ILE A 194 10.50 27.05 -11.68
CA ILE A 194 10.18 25.72 -11.16
C ILE A 194 8.67 25.67 -10.91
N VAL A 195 8.02 24.61 -11.40
CA VAL A 195 6.59 24.36 -11.18
C VAL A 195 6.40 23.21 -10.20
N TYR A 196 5.21 23.11 -9.61
CA TYR A 196 4.86 21.99 -8.73
C TYR A 196 4.89 20.67 -9.51
N PRO A 197 5.51 19.61 -8.97
CA PRO A 197 5.63 18.32 -9.66
C PRO A 197 4.38 17.45 -9.55
N ALA A 198 3.50 17.73 -8.60
CA ALA A 198 2.32 16.91 -8.30
C ALA A 198 1.18 17.75 -7.71
N ASP A 199 -0.03 17.21 -7.79
CA ASP A 199 -1.20 17.71 -7.07
C ASP A 199 -1.07 17.32 -5.59
N CYS A 200 -0.63 18.24 -4.75
CA CYS A 200 -0.47 18.02 -3.32
C CYS A 200 -0.67 19.30 -2.50
N THR A 201 -0.81 19.14 -1.19
CA THR A 201 -0.70 20.25 -0.25
C THR A 201 0.76 20.40 0.16
N TYR A 202 1.27 21.63 0.15
CA TYR A 202 2.59 21.92 0.70
C TYR A 202 2.60 21.67 2.21
N ASP A 203 3.54 20.85 2.68
CA ASP A 203 3.71 20.56 4.11
C ASP A 203 4.79 21.47 4.72
N ASN A 204 6.06 21.23 4.38
CA ASN A 204 7.17 22.03 4.88
C ASN A 204 8.33 22.15 3.87
N SER A 205 9.29 22.99 4.21
CA SER A 205 10.59 23.10 3.55
C SER A 205 11.67 23.10 4.61
N VAL A 206 12.66 22.23 4.46
CA VAL A 206 13.81 22.15 5.37
C VAL A 206 15.04 22.77 4.72
N ASP A 207 15.77 23.57 5.49
CA ASP A 207 17.10 24.01 5.10
C ASP A 207 18.02 22.79 5.11
N VAL A 208 18.66 22.51 3.98
CA VAL A 208 19.67 21.45 3.89
C VAL A 208 20.94 21.95 4.59
N THR A 209 20.98 21.77 5.91
CA THR A 209 22.24 21.83 6.66
C THR A 209 22.88 20.45 6.67
N VAL A 210 24.21 20.38 6.72
CA VAL A 210 25.01 19.14 6.56
C VAL A 210 24.65 18.04 7.59
N SER A 211 23.80 18.33 8.58
CA SER A 211 23.39 17.43 9.66
C SER A 211 21.89 17.22 9.81
N THR A 212 21.03 17.72 8.91
CA THR A 212 19.59 17.49 9.04
C THR A 212 19.27 16.08 8.52
N GLU A 213 19.25 15.09 9.41
CA GLU A 213 18.49 13.86 9.17
C GLU A 213 17.03 14.26 8.91
N CYS A 214 16.38 13.65 7.92
CA CYS A 214 14.94 13.82 7.71
C CYS A 214 14.23 13.28 8.95
N VAL A 215 13.88 14.16 9.88
CA VAL A 215 13.04 13.81 11.02
C VAL A 215 11.61 13.92 10.52
N ASP A 216 10.99 12.77 10.28
CA ASP A 216 9.55 12.69 10.04
C ASP A 216 8.84 13.10 11.34
N ASN A 217 8.03 14.17 11.27
CA ASN A 217 7.21 14.69 12.38
C ASN A 217 5.98 13.83 12.64
#